data_AF-A0A222EAF5-F1
#
_entry.id   AF-A0A222EAF5-F1
#
_cell.length_a   1.000
_cell.length_b   1.000
_cell.length_c   1.000
_cell.angle_alpha   90.00
_cell.angle_beta   90.00
_cell.angle_gamma   90.00
#
_symmetry.space_group_name_H-M   'P 1'
#
loop_
_entity.id
_entity.type
_entity.pdbx_description
1 polymer ?
#
loop_
_entity_poly.entity_id
_entity_poly.type
_entity_poly.pdbx_seq_one_letter_code
_entity_poly.pdbx_strand_id
1 'polypeptide(L)' 'MLTTLFTTEFLAANPDAKVITRDIGHDPVPAIDHRIIHAAFTPLEARENWMAERLALSDRLEICAEVGDA' A
#
# COMPACT_ATOMS: atom_id res chain seq x y z
N MET A 1 -7.64 -16.51 -15.80
CA MET A 1 -7.74 -15.16 -15.18
C MET A 1 -6.70 -14.26 -15.82
N LEU A 2 -7.08 -13.09 -16.33
CA LEU A 2 -6.21 -12.20 -17.11
C LEU A 2 -5.01 -11.69 -16.31
N THR A 3 -5.20 -11.39 -15.02
CA THR A 3 -4.15 -10.93 -14.12
C THR A 3 -3.00 -11.94 -14.01
N THR A 4 -3.31 -13.22 -13.84
CA THR A 4 -2.30 -14.28 -13.75
C THR A 4 -1.52 -14.46 -15.05
N LEU A 5 -2.20 -14.39 -16.20
CA LEU A 5 -1.54 -14.50 -17.50
C LEU A 5 -0.57 -13.34 -17.71
N PHE A 6 -0.99 -12.12 -17.38
CA PHE A 6 -0.14 -10.94 -17.47
C PHE A 6 1.09 -11.05 -16.58
N THR A 7 0.93 -11.41 -15.30
CA THR A 7 2.07 -11.50 -14.37
C THR A 7 3.09 -12.55 -14.79
N THR A 8 2.64 -13.67 -15.36
CA THR A 8 3.52 -14.73 -15.84
C THR A 8 4.33 -14.28 -17.04
N GLU A 9 3.70 -13.68 -18.05
CA GLU A 9 4.40 -13.16 -19.24
C GLU A 9 5.34 -11.99 -18.88
N PHE A 10 4.92 -11.12 -17.96
CA PHE A 10 5.72 -10.00 -17.50
C PHE A 10 7.02 -10.43 -16.80
N LEU A 11 6.95 -11.43 -15.92
CA LEU A 11 8.12 -12.01 -15.24
C LEU A 11 9.00 -12.81 -16.19
N ALA A 12 8.40 -13.48 -17.19
CA ALA A 12 9.17 -14.19 -18.22
C ALA A 12 9.99 -13.22 -19.09
N ALA A 13 9.42 -12.04 -19.40
CA ALA A 13 10.11 -10.99 -20.14
C ALA A 13 11.11 -10.19 -19.29
N ASN A 14 10.89 -10.10 -17.96
CA ASN A 14 11.73 -9.33 -17.04
C ASN A 14 12.00 -10.15 -15.75
N PRO A 15 13.02 -11.02 -15.74
CA PRO A 15 13.30 -11.91 -14.61
C PRO A 15 13.65 -11.18 -13.31
N ASP A 16 14.22 -9.98 -13.42
CA ASP A 16 14.62 -9.15 -12.26
C ASP A 16 13.45 -8.33 -11.70
N ALA A 17 12.31 -8.29 -12.39
CA ALA A 17 11.15 -7.54 -11.93
C ALA A 17 10.47 -8.24 -10.76
N LYS A 18 10.06 -7.44 -9.76
CA LYS A 18 9.32 -7.94 -8.59
C LYS A 18 7.83 -7.61 -8.74
N VAL A 19 7.00 -8.65 -8.77
CA VAL A 19 5.54 -8.52 -8.79
C VAL A 19 5.00 -8.79 -7.39
N ILE A 20 4.24 -7.84 -6.84
CA ILE A 20 3.55 -7.98 -5.55
C ILE A 20 2.04 -8.02 -5.82
N THR A 21 1.41 -9.15 -5.49
CA THR A 21 -0.04 -9.32 -5.66
C THR A 21 -0.73 -9.09 -4.32
N ARG A 22 -1.70 -8.17 -4.31
CA ARG A 22 -2.60 -7.95 -3.15
C ARG A 22 -4.05 -8.05 -3.60
N ASP A 23 -4.78 -8.98 -3.00
CA ASP A 23 -6.22 -9.13 -3.24
C ASP A 23 -7.00 -8.20 -2.30
N ILE A 24 -7.48 -7.08 -2.84
CA ILE A 24 -8.26 -6.08 -2.09
C ILE A 24 -9.68 -6.59 -1.76
N GLY A 25 -10.18 -7.60 -2.48
CA GLY A 25 -11.47 -8.23 -2.19
C GLY A 25 -11.40 -9.16 -0.97
N HIS A 26 -10.27 -9.85 -0.81
CA HIS A 26 -10.02 -10.72 0.35
C HIS A 26 -9.48 -9.96 1.57
N ASP A 27 -8.58 -9.00 1.36
CA ASP A 27 -8.00 -8.13 2.39
C ASP A 27 -8.40 -6.66 2.14
N PRO A 28 -9.63 -6.27 2.55
CA PRO A 28 -10.13 -4.94 2.28
C PRO A 28 -9.38 -3.88 3.08
N VAL A 29 -9.04 -2.78 2.41
CA VAL A 29 -8.56 -1.57 3.09
C VAL A 29 -9.73 -0.91 3.83
N PRO A 30 -9.52 -0.40 5.06
CA PRO A 30 -10.52 0.40 5.75
C PRO A 30 -10.98 1.57 4.90
N ALA A 31 -12.27 1.87 4.95
CA ALA A 31 -12.83 3.01 4.25
C ALA A 31 -12.15 4.32 4.67
N ILE A 32 -12.14 5.29 3.76
CA ILE A 32 -11.70 6.65 4.07
C ILE A 32 -12.80 7.35 4.85
N ASP A 33 -12.47 7.79 6.07
CA ASP A 33 -13.35 8.48 6.99
C ASP A 33 -12.76 9.82 7.43
N HIS A 34 -13.52 10.61 8.18
CA HIS A 34 -13.04 11.91 8.65
C HIS A 34 -11.79 11.79 9.53
N ARG A 35 -11.62 10.67 10.25
CA ARG A 35 -10.50 10.43 11.17
C ARG A 35 -9.18 10.28 10.44
N ILE A 36 -9.12 9.52 9.35
CA ILE A 36 -7.89 9.40 8.57
C ILE A 36 -7.55 10.71 7.85
N ILE A 37 -8.56 11.44 7.36
CA ILE A 37 -8.36 12.76 6.74
C ILE A 37 -7.75 13.71 7.77
N HIS A 38 -8.34 13.81 8.97
CA HIS A 38 -7.80 14.63 10.03
C HIS A 38 -6.35 14.25 10.37
N ALA A 39 -6.07 12.96 10.58
CA ALA A 39 -4.73 12.48 10.88
C ALA A 39 -3.71 12.81 9.78
N ALA A 40 -4.09 12.67 8.51
CA ALA A 40 -3.21 12.91 7.36
C ALA A 40 -2.76 14.37 7.25
N PHE A 41 -3.62 15.33 7.61
CA PHE A 41 -3.32 16.76 7.56
C PHE A 41 -2.79 17.35 8.87
N THR A 42 -2.77 16.58 9.96
CA THR A 42 -2.13 17.01 11.22
C THR A 42 -0.60 16.89 11.11
N PRO A 43 0.18 17.95 11.41
CA PRO A 43 1.65 17.91 11.47
C PRO A 43 2.14 16.85 12.44
N LEU A 44 3.28 16.21 12.15
CA LEU A 44 3.79 15.06 12.91
C LEU A 44 3.96 15.38 14.41
N GLU A 45 4.38 16.60 14.72
CA GLU A 45 4.61 17.10 16.07
C GLU A 45 3.32 17.26 16.88
N ALA A 46 2.18 17.37 16.19
CA ALA A 46 0.86 17.54 16.76
C ALA A 46 0.02 16.25 16.69
N ARG A 47 0.56 15.15 16.18
CA ARG A 47 -0.18 13.89 16.04
C ARG A 47 -0.29 13.18 17.38
N GLU A 48 -1.51 12.71 17.65
CA GLU A 48 -1.77 11.81 18.77
C GLU A 48 -1.52 10.35 18.36
N ASN A 49 -1.32 9.46 19.35
CA ASN A 49 -1.02 8.04 19.10
C ASN A 49 -2.04 7.36 18.16
N TRP A 50 -3.34 7.67 18.31
CA TRP A 50 -4.38 7.09 17.47
C TRP A 50 -4.28 7.53 16.00
N MET A 51 -3.71 8.72 15.72
CA MET A 51 -3.50 9.20 14.36
C MET A 51 -2.40 8.40 13.67
N ALA A 52 -1.31 8.12 14.40
CA ALA A 52 -0.22 7.27 13.91
C ALA A 52 -0.71 5.83 13.65
N GLU A 53 -1.49 5.25 14.57
CA GLU A 53 -2.05 3.91 14.39
C GLU A 53 -3.00 3.83 13.18
N ARG A 54 -3.82 4.86 12.96
CA ARG A 54 -4.76 4.93 11.84
C ARG A 54 -4.06 5.08 10.48
N LEU A 55 -2.94 5.81 10.45
CA LEU A 55 -2.13 6.04 9.26
C LEU A 55 -1.15 4.90 8.98
N ALA A 56 -0.75 4.13 9.99
CA ALA A 56 0.25 3.07 9.86
C ALA A 56 -0.07 2.05 8.75
N LEU A 57 -1.35 1.77 8.49
CA LEU A 57 -1.72 0.90 7.37
C LEU A 57 -1.45 1.58 6.01
N SER A 58 -1.76 2.87 5.88
CA SER A 58 -1.50 3.64 4.66
C SER A 58 0.00 3.81 4.43
N ASP A 59 0.76 4.17 5.48
CA ASP A 59 2.22 4.34 5.40
C ASP A 59 2.90 3.03 4.98
N ARG A 60 2.45 1.89 5.51
CA ARG A 60 2.92 0.56 5.07
C ARG A 60 2.56 0.24 3.62
N LEU A 61 1.45 0.75 3.11
CA LEU A 61 1.04 0.54 1.72
C LEU A 61 1.82 1.45 0.76
N GLU A 62 2.18 2.68 1.18
CA GLU A 62 3.12 3.53 0.44
C GLU A 62 4.50 2.88 0.34
N ILE A 63 4.96 2.20 1.40
CA ILE A 63 6.23 1.45 1.39
C ILE A 63 6.25 0.31 0.34
N CYS A 64 5.10 -0.22 -0.08
CA CYS A 64 5.06 -1.18 -1.19
C CYS A 64 5.31 -0.56 -2.58
N ALA A 65 5.33 0.78 -2.69
CA ALA A 65 5.72 1.48 -3.92
C ALA A 65 7.23 1.73 -4.03
N GLU A 66 7.99 1.58 -2.92
CA GLU A 66 9.43 1.84 -2.84
C GLU A 66 10.16 0.60 -2.29
N VAL A 67 10.21 -0.48 -3.07
CA VAL A 67 11.26 -1.51 -2.92
C VAL A 67 11.72 -1.94 -4.31
N GLY A 68 12.57 -1.10 -4.87
CA GLY A 68 13.37 -1.33 -6.06
C GLY A 68 14.57 -0.38 -6.06
N ASP A 69 15.29 -0.33 -4.94
CA ASP A 69 16.63 0.27 -4.92
C ASP A 69 17.66 -0.82 -5.24
N ALA A 70 18.54 -0.45 -6.16
CA ALA A 70 19.55 -1.20 -6.92
C ALA A 70 20.21 -2.43 -6.25
#